data_AF-A0A832U0H6-F1
#
_entry.id   AF-A0A832U0H6-F1
#
_cell.length_a   1.000
_cell.length_b   1.000
_cell.length_c   1.000
_cell.angle_alpha   90.00
_cell.angle_beta   90.00
_cell.angle_gamma   90.00
#
_symmetry.space_group_name_H-M   'P 1'
#
loop_
_entity.id
_entity.type
_entity.pdbx_description
1 polymer ?
#
loop_
_entity_poly.entity_id
_entity_poly.type
_entity_poly.pdbx_seq_one_letter_code
_entity_poly.pdbx_strand_id
1 'polypeptide(L)' 'IFMEGKLSREIITSDFAGGFESCIDPALPGFLQKNRMECVIINGKFPERVIQAVYGKPVPCTAVKGNI' A
#
# COMPACT_ATOMS: atom_id res chain seq x y z
N ILE A 1 -2.18 5.97 -2.00
CA ILE A 1 -3.48 5.94 -1.31
C ILE A 1 -3.71 7.32 -0.71
N PHE A 2 -4.90 7.89 -0.92
CA PHE A 2 -5.29 9.12 -0.25
C PHE A 2 -5.99 8.78 1.06
N MET A 3 -5.53 9.37 2.15
CA MET A 3 -6.09 9.29 3.50
C MET A 3 -6.55 10.69 3.87
N GLU A 4 -7.85 10.88 4.15
CA GLU A 4 -8.40 12.20 4.51
C GLU A 4 -8.00 13.31 3.51
N GLY A 5 -8.01 12.98 2.22
CA GLY A 5 -7.63 13.91 1.14
C GLY A 5 -6.13 14.14 0.96
N LYS A 6 -5.26 13.50 1.75
CA LYS A 6 -3.79 13.61 1.64
C LYS A 6 -3.16 12.33 1.11
N LEU A 7 -2.20 12.46 0.19
CA LEU A 7 -1.46 11.33 -0.33
C LEU A 7 -0.53 10.76 0.75
N SER A 8 -0.78 9.53 1.19
CA SER A 8 0.15 8.81 2.05
C SER A 8 1.18 8.02 1.21
N ARG A 9 2.45 8.12 1.59
CA ARG A 9 3.57 7.37 0.96
C ARG A 9 3.83 6.03 1.62
N GLU A 10 3.51 5.91 2.90
CA GLU A 10 3.72 4.72 3.70
C GLU A 10 2.58 4.60 4.71
N ILE A 11 2.06 3.39 4.88
CA ILE A 11 1.01 3.09 5.85
C ILE A 11 1.42 1.82 6.58
N ILE A 12 1.36 1.85 7.91
CA ILE A 12 1.55 0.66 8.73
C ILE A 12 0.18 0.04 8.94
N THR A 13 0.08 -1.27 8.81
CA THR A 13 -1.23 -1.93 8.87
C THR A 13 -1.93 -1.79 10.23
N SER A 14 -1.17 -1.53 11.31
CA SER A 14 -1.71 -1.17 12.63
C SER A 14 -2.55 0.10 12.60
N ASP A 15 -2.30 1.00 11.64
CA ASP A 15 -3.03 2.27 11.49
C ASP A 15 -4.47 2.05 10.97
N PHE A 16 -4.81 0.83 10.52
CA PHE A 16 -6.14 0.50 9.98
C PHE A 16 -7.16 0.07 11.05
N ALA A 17 -6.84 0.16 12.34
CA ALA A 17 -7.70 -0.30 13.43
C ALA A 17 -9.06 0.43 13.56
N GLY A 18 -9.34 1.46 12.74
CA GLY A 18 -10.50 2.33 12.86
C GLY A 18 -11.52 2.32 11.71
N GLY A 19 -11.44 1.39 10.75
CA GLY A 19 -12.37 1.38 9.61
C GLY A 19 -12.14 2.58 8.68
N PHE A 20 -11.06 2.53 7.89
CA PHE A 20 -10.74 3.58 6.95
C PHE A 20 -11.34 3.30 5.56
N GLU A 21 -11.88 4.32 4.90
CA GLU A 21 -12.25 4.23 3.50
C GLU A 21 -11.04 4.39 2.59
N SER A 22 -10.90 3.49 1.62
CA SER A 22 -9.75 3.51 0.71
C SER A 22 -10.00 2.75 -0.57
N CYS A 23 -8.98 2.78 -1.44
CA CYS A 23 -8.95 2.00 -2.65
C CYS A 23 -8.42 0.56 -2.48
N ILE A 24 -8.12 0.09 -1.26
CA ILE A 24 -7.71 -1.29 -0.98
C ILE A 24 -8.80 -2.05 -0.24
N ASP A 25 -8.82 -3.37 -0.42
CA ASP A 25 -9.75 -4.26 0.28
C ASP A 25 -9.58 -4.16 1.81
N PRO A 26 -10.66 -4.03 2.60
CA PRO A 26 -10.58 -3.96 4.06
C PRO A 26 -9.89 -5.17 4.73
N ALA A 27 -9.87 -6.34 4.08
CA ALA A 27 -9.19 -7.53 4.58
C ALA A 27 -7.68 -7.55 4.27
N LEU A 28 -7.20 -6.73 3.32
CA LEU A 28 -5.80 -6.71 2.90
C LEU A 28 -4.84 -6.43 4.07
N PRO A 29 -5.07 -5.43 4.95
CA PRO A 29 -4.22 -5.20 6.11
C PRO A 29 -4.02 -6.42 7.00
N GLY A 30 -5.11 -7.09 7.38
CA GLY A 30 -5.06 -8.28 8.24
C GLY A 30 -4.32 -9.44 7.55
N PHE A 31 -4.49 -9.59 6.24
CA PHE A 31 -3.73 -10.56 5.45
C PHE A 31 -2.22 -10.27 5.46
N LEU A 32 -1.82 -9.01 5.26
CA LEU A 32 -0.41 -8.62 5.27
C LEU A 32 0.23 -8.83 6.64
N GLN A 33 -0.47 -8.48 7.72
CA GLN A 33 -0.02 -8.72 9.11
C GLN A 33 0.22 -10.20 9.38
N LYS A 34 -0.79 -11.03 9.10
CA LYS A 34 -0.75 -12.48 9.35
C LYS A 34 0.41 -13.16 8.63
N ASN A 35 0.73 -12.72 7.41
CA ASN A 35 1.76 -13.33 6.58
C ASN A 35 3.12 -12.63 6.65
N ARG A 36 3.26 -11.57 7.48
CA ARG A 36 4.48 -10.73 7.56
C ARG A 36 4.91 -10.20 6.19
N MET A 37 3.94 -9.76 5.40
CA MET A 37 4.15 -9.26 4.05
C MET A 37 3.99 -7.73 4.01
N GLU A 38 4.61 -7.14 3.01
CA GLU A 38 4.33 -5.78 2.58
C GLU A 38 3.82 -5.79 1.14
N CYS A 39 3.12 -4.73 0.75
CA CYS A 39 2.77 -4.51 -0.64
C CYS A 39 2.96 -3.05 -1.03
N VAL A 40 3.01 -2.80 -2.33
CA VAL A 40 3.08 -1.46 -2.89
C VAL A 40 1.88 -1.21 -3.78
N ILE A 41 1.23 -0.06 -3.57
CA ILE A 41 0.13 0.43 -4.40
C ILE A 41 0.70 1.43 -5.40
N ILE A 42 0.53 1.15 -6.68
CA ILE A 42 1.03 1.95 -7.81
C ILE A 42 -0.11 2.41 -8.72
N ASN A 43 0.10 3.51 -9.42
CA ASN A 43 -0.86 4.00 -10.42
C ASN A 43 -0.61 3.30 -11.76
N GLY A 44 -1.47 2.34 -12.10
CA GLY A 44 -1.40 1.56 -13.35
C GLY A 44 -1.62 2.37 -14.64
N LYS A 45 -2.06 3.63 -14.57
CA LYS A 45 -2.10 4.53 -15.75
C LYS A 45 -0.71 4.87 -16.28
N PHE A 46 0.33 4.53 -15.53
CA PHE A 46 1.75 4.69 -15.86
C PHE A 46 2.41 3.29 -15.90
N PRO A 47 2.30 2.55 -17.02
CA PRO A 47 2.74 1.15 -17.13
C PRO A 47 4.22 0.95 -16.78
N GLU A 48 5.07 1.93 -17.07
CA GLU A 48 6.49 1.92 -16.73
C GLU A 48 6.74 1.78 -15.22
N ARG A 49 5.85 2.30 -14.38
CA ARG A 49 5.94 2.14 -12.92
C ARG A 49 5.68 0.72 -12.48
N VAL A 50 4.80 0.00 -13.19
CA VAL A 50 4.53 -1.42 -12.92
C VAL A 50 5.78 -2.23 -13.19
N ILE A 51 6.40 -2.03 -14.35
CA ILE A 51 7.63 -2.70 -14.75
C ILE A 51 8.74 -2.41 -13.72
N GLN A 52 8.96 -1.14 -13.40
CA GLN A 52 9.98 -0.72 -12.44
C GLN A 52 9.74 -1.30 -11.04
N ALA A 53 8.50 -1.31 -10.55
CA ALA A 53 8.14 -1.88 -9.25
C ALA A 53 8.44 -3.38 -9.18
N VAL A 54 8.10 -4.15 -10.23
CA VAL A 54 8.37 -5.60 -10.30
C VAL A 54 9.86 -5.89 -10.25
N TYR A 55 10.69 -5.04 -10.86
CA TYR A 55 12.16 -5.14 -10.80
C TYR A 55 12.77 -4.55 -9.52
N GLY A 56 11.97 -4.15 -8.53
CA GLY A 56 12.46 -3.58 -7.27
C GLY A 56 13.10 -2.18 -7.41
N LYS A 57 12.83 -1.47 -8.51
CA LYS A 57 13.32 -0.10 -8.69
C LYS A 57 12.46 0.89 -7.89
N PRO A 58 13.03 1.98 -7.37
CA PRO A 58 12.26 3.03 -6.71
C PRO A 58 11.21 3.63 -7.64
N VAL A 59 9.95 3.66 -7.20
CA VAL A 59 8.83 4.24 -7.96
C VAL A 59 7.89 5.05 -7.07
N PRO A 60 7.19 6.06 -7.60
CA PRO A 60 6.13 6.73 -6.87
C PRO A 60 4.98 5.76 -6.56
N CYS A 61 4.89 5.36 -5.29
CA CYS A 61 3.90 4.43 -4.78
C CYS A 61 3.46 4.81 -3.36
N THR A 62 2.52 4.03 -2.81
CA THR A 62 2.27 3.93 -1.37
C THR A 62 2.65 2.54 -0.91
N ALA A 63 3.55 2.44 0.06
CA ALA A 63 3.88 1.18 0.72
C ALA A 63 2.88 0.88 1.84
N VAL A 64 2.43 -0.38 1.95
CA VAL A 64 1.58 -0.85 3.04
C VAL A 64 2.30 -2.00 3.74
N LYS A 65 2.67 -1.80 5.01
CA LYS A 65 3.53 -2.71 5.77
C LYS A 65 2.76 -3.52 6.79
N GLY A 66 2.79 -4.84 6.64
CA GLY A 66 2.13 -5.80 7.53
C GLY A 66 2.80 -5.95 8.90
N ASN A 67 4.07 -5.62 9.06
CA ASN A 67 4.78 -5.65 10.35
C ASN A 67 5.95 -4.67 10.33
N ILE A 68 6.21 -4.03 11.48
CA ILE A 68 7.52 -3.53 11.89
C ILE A 68 7.78 -4.11 13.28
#